data_AF-U2Y9Z8-F1
#
_entry.id   AF-U2Y9Z8-F1
#
_cell.length_a   1.000
_cell.length_b   1.000
_cell.length_c   1.000
_cell.angle_alpha   90.00
_cell.angle_beta   90.00
_cell.angle_gamma   90.00
#
_symmetry.space_group_name_H-M   'P 1'
#
loop_
_entity.id
_entity.type
_entity.pdbx_description
1 polymer ?
#
loop_
_entity_poly.entity_id
_entity_poly.type
_entity_poly.pdbx_seq_one_letter_code
_entity_poly.pdbx_strand_id
1 'polypeptide(L)'
;MSFEDHTVNHPDLSLASTETQTTELQSSKQYLDNNLSQNTTTVAYPSGRYTQTTTQIAESLGYKMGLTTNNGLASLNDGLLTLNRVRVNPSTTAQDLLNEITTN
;
A
#
# COMPACT_ATOMS: atom_id res chain seq x y z
N MET A 1 -12.30 11.75 4.60
CA MET A 1 -11.12 10.94 5.00
C MET A 1 -11.44 9.49 4.64
N SER A 2 -10.44 8.72 4.19
CA SER A 2 -10.53 7.25 4.09
C SER A 2 -9.49 6.64 5.03
N PHE A 3 -9.79 5.47 5.60
CA PHE A 3 -8.85 4.68 6.39
C PHE A 3 -8.64 3.36 5.66
N GLU A 4 -7.39 3.06 5.32
CA GLU A 4 -7.02 1.89 4.52
C GLU A 4 -6.01 1.02 5.28
N ASP A 5 -5.62 -0.10 4.68
CA ASP A 5 -4.81 -1.11 5.33
C ASP A 5 -3.33 -0.76 5.44
N HIS A 6 -2.72 -1.08 6.58
CA HIS A 6 -1.28 -1.04 6.79
C HIS A 6 -0.78 -2.22 7.63
N THR A 7 -1.43 -3.37 7.45
CA THR A 7 -1.32 -4.60 8.25
C THR A 7 -1.67 -4.43 9.73
N VAL A 8 -1.59 -5.52 10.50
CA VAL A 8 -1.87 -5.51 11.95
C VAL A 8 -0.66 -5.00 12.73
N ASN A 9 0.52 -5.58 12.49
CA ASN A 9 1.72 -5.39 13.32
C ASN A 9 2.88 -4.71 12.59
N HIS A 10 2.67 -4.24 11.36
CA HIS A 10 3.69 -3.58 10.53
C HIS A 10 4.99 -4.42 10.34
N PRO A 11 4.93 -5.74 10.02
CA PRO A 11 6.14 -6.53 9.77
C PRO A 11 6.70 -6.26 8.37
N ASP A 12 7.97 -6.62 8.15
CA ASP A 12 8.50 -6.73 6.80
C ASP A 12 7.86 -7.95 6.09
N LEU A 13 6.86 -7.69 5.25
CA LEU A 13 6.13 -8.73 4.53
C LEU A 13 7.03 -9.53 3.58
N SER A 14 8.15 -8.98 3.12
CA SER A 14 9.07 -9.68 2.22
C SER A 14 9.88 -10.80 2.90
N LEU A 15 10.00 -10.74 4.22
CA LEU A 15 10.70 -11.73 5.05
C LEU A 15 9.73 -12.67 5.80
N ALA A 16 8.44 -12.33 5.82
CA ALA A 16 7.41 -13.10 6.48
C ALA A 16 6.99 -14.33 5.67
N SER A 17 6.55 -15.39 6.35
CA SER A 17 5.97 -16.57 5.69
C SER A 17 4.66 -16.21 4.98
N THR A 18 4.26 -17.00 3.98
CA THR A 18 2.97 -16.83 3.28
C THR A 18 1.78 -16.78 4.24
N GLU A 19 1.78 -17.62 5.28
CA GLU A 19 0.73 -17.67 6.30
C GLU A 19 0.70 -16.38 7.14
N THR A 20 1.86 -15.88 7.56
CA THR A 20 1.96 -14.61 8.28
C THR A 20 1.51 -13.44 7.41
N GLN A 21 1.95 -13.37 6.15
CA GLN A 21 1.52 -12.32 5.21
C GLN A 21 0.00 -12.33 5.02
N THR A 22 -0.61 -13.51 4.86
CA THR A 22 -2.06 -13.66 4.71
C THR A 22 -2.80 -13.21 5.96
N THR A 23 -2.36 -13.65 7.14
CA THR A 23 -2.97 -13.28 8.42
C THR A 23 -2.89 -11.79 8.66
N GLU A 24 -1.72 -11.18 8.41
CA GLU A 24 -1.48 -9.75 8.57
C GLU A 24 -2.39 -8.92 7.66
N LEU A 25 -2.53 -9.29 6.39
CA LEU A 25 -3.34 -8.53 5.42
C LEU A 25 -4.85 -8.76 5.57
N GLN A 26 -5.26 -9.98 5.93
CA GLN A 26 -6.67 -10.34 6.05
C GLN A 26 -7.27 -9.80 7.35
N SER A 27 -6.56 -9.95 8.47
CA SER A 27 -7.10 -9.60 9.79
C SER A 27 -7.28 -8.08 9.93
N SER A 28 -6.33 -7.29 9.44
CA SER A 28 -6.43 -5.82 9.45
C SER A 28 -7.55 -5.32 8.53
N LYS A 29 -7.69 -5.89 7.32
CA LYS A 29 -8.83 -5.61 6.44
C LYS A 29 -10.16 -5.90 7.12
N GLN A 30 -10.33 -7.10 7.68
CA GLN A 30 -11.57 -7.48 8.38
C GLN A 30 -11.84 -6.57 9.58
N TYR A 31 -10.79 -6.17 10.31
CA TYR A 31 -10.91 -5.23 11.40
C TYR A 31 -11.46 -3.88 10.92
N LEU A 32 -10.87 -3.29 9.88
CA LEU A 32 -11.33 -2.02 9.31
C LEU A 32 -12.76 -2.13 8.76
N ASP A 33 -13.04 -3.18 7.99
CA ASP A 33 -14.35 -3.40 7.35
C ASP A 33 -15.46 -3.49 8.40
N ASN A 34 -15.24 -4.24 9.48
CA ASN A 34 -16.21 -4.43 10.54
C ASN A 34 -16.37 -3.18 11.43
N ASN A 35 -15.26 -2.57 11.87
CA ASN A 35 -15.32 -1.48 12.84
C ASN A 35 -15.72 -0.14 12.21
N LEU A 36 -15.44 0.05 10.91
CA LEU A 36 -15.77 1.27 10.18
C LEU A 36 -16.95 1.08 9.21
N SER A 37 -17.54 -0.12 9.15
CA SER A 37 -18.65 -0.44 8.24
C SER A 37 -18.34 -0.08 6.78
N GLN A 38 -17.15 -0.49 6.32
CA GLN A 38 -16.61 -0.13 5.01
C GLN A 38 -16.13 -1.37 4.24
N ASN A 39 -15.63 -1.14 3.02
CA ASN A 39 -14.86 -2.12 2.27
C ASN A 39 -13.48 -1.54 1.96
N THR A 40 -12.48 -1.99 2.70
CA THR A 40 -11.08 -1.59 2.58
C THR A 40 -10.53 -2.15 1.27
N THR A 41 -10.04 -1.28 0.39
CA THR A 41 -9.64 -1.69 -0.97
C THR A 41 -8.17 -1.45 -1.24
N THR A 42 -7.47 -0.74 -0.36
CA THR A 42 -6.08 -0.37 -0.55
C THR A 42 -5.23 -0.86 0.61
N VAL A 43 -4.01 -1.29 0.31
CA VAL A 43 -2.97 -1.58 1.29
C VAL A 43 -1.72 -0.76 1.02
N ALA A 44 -1.10 -0.19 2.06
CA ALA A 44 0.27 0.28 1.99
C ALA A 44 1.20 -0.77 2.61
N TYR A 45 2.23 -1.22 1.89
CA TYR A 45 3.13 -2.23 2.44
C TYR A 45 4.09 -1.61 3.47
N PRO A 46 4.25 -2.19 4.68
CA PRO A 46 5.20 -1.74 5.68
C PRO A 46 6.60 -1.57 5.10
N SER A 47 7.22 -0.41 5.34
CA SER A 47 8.54 -0.05 4.77
C SER A 47 8.64 -0.13 3.24
N GLY A 48 7.52 -0.25 2.52
CA GLY A 48 7.47 -0.49 1.08
C GLY A 48 8.00 -1.85 0.63
N ARG A 49 8.16 -2.81 1.55
CA ARG A 49 8.72 -4.14 1.27
C ARG A 49 7.61 -5.14 0.95
N TYR A 50 7.74 -5.81 -0.19
CA TYR A 50 6.80 -6.80 -0.68
C TYR A 50 7.51 -7.80 -1.60
N THR A 51 6.84 -8.91 -1.88
CA THR A 51 7.25 -9.91 -2.87
C THR A 51 6.09 -10.20 -3.83
N GLN A 52 6.34 -11.01 -4.85
CA GLN A 52 5.28 -11.54 -5.71
C GLN A 52 4.20 -12.30 -4.91
N THR A 53 4.61 -13.03 -3.87
CA THR A 53 3.67 -13.71 -2.97
C THR A 53 2.77 -12.71 -2.25
N THR A 54 3.33 -11.58 -1.78
CA THR A 54 2.58 -10.53 -1.09
C THR A 54 1.48 -9.94 -1.97
N THR A 55 1.79 -9.66 -3.24
CA THR A 55 0.81 -9.08 -4.18
C THR A 55 -0.26 -10.10 -4.58
N GLN A 56 0.09 -11.37 -4.76
CA GLN A 56 -0.88 -12.45 -5.00
C GLN A 56 -1.85 -12.64 -3.84
N ILE A 57 -1.34 -12.61 -2.59
CA ILE A 57 -2.18 -12.65 -1.39
C ILE A 57 -3.12 -11.45 -1.38
N ALA A 58 -2.60 -10.23 -1.57
CA ALA A 58 -3.43 -9.02 -1.59
C ALA A 58 -4.54 -9.09 -2.65
N GLU A 59 -4.22 -9.55 -3.86
CA GLU A 59 -5.20 -9.75 -4.93
C GLU A 59 -6.31 -10.74 -4.51
N SER A 60 -5.92 -11.89 -3.95
CA SER A 60 -6.86 -12.94 -3.50
C SER A 60 -7.76 -12.49 -2.34
N LEU A 61 -7.30 -11.57 -1.51
CA LEU A 61 -8.08 -10.94 -0.43
C LEU A 61 -8.98 -9.80 -0.94
N GLY A 62 -8.95 -9.51 -2.23
CA GLY A 62 -9.82 -8.54 -2.88
C GLY A 62 -9.33 -7.10 -2.85
N TYR A 63 -8.09 -6.84 -2.44
CA TYR A 63 -7.48 -5.51 -2.57
C TYR A 63 -7.47 -5.08 -4.04
N LYS A 64 -7.75 -3.80 -4.27
CA LYS A 64 -7.77 -3.17 -5.60
C LYS A 64 -6.51 -2.36 -5.85
N MET A 65 -5.87 -1.85 -4.81
CA MET A 65 -4.64 -1.08 -4.91
C MET A 65 -3.63 -1.46 -3.83
N GLY A 66 -2.35 -1.38 -4.18
CA GLY A 66 -1.21 -1.61 -3.30
C GLY A 66 -0.20 -0.48 -3.48
N LEU A 67 0.18 0.16 -2.37
CA LEU A 67 1.04 1.33 -2.37
C LEU A 67 2.43 0.98 -1.86
N THR A 68 3.45 1.30 -2.66
CA THR A 68 4.86 1.02 -2.34
C THR A 68 5.56 2.26 -1.78
N THR A 69 6.87 2.22 -1.63
CA THR A 69 7.70 3.42 -1.40
C THR A 69 8.62 3.73 -2.58
N ASN A 70 8.34 3.14 -3.75
CA ASN A 70 9.04 3.46 -4.99
C ASN A 70 8.72 4.90 -5.36
N ASN A 71 9.73 5.76 -5.47
CA ASN A 71 9.51 7.17 -5.74
C ASN A 71 9.08 7.40 -7.19
N GLY A 72 7.98 8.12 -7.38
CA GLY A 72 7.53 8.56 -8.69
C GLY A 72 6.02 8.71 -8.77
N LEU A 73 5.56 9.25 -9.89
CA LEU A 73 4.14 9.27 -10.24
C LEU A 73 3.65 7.85 -10.52
N ALA A 74 2.46 7.55 -10.03
CA ALA A 74 1.82 6.26 -10.23
C ALA A 74 1.18 6.15 -11.61
N SER A 75 1.23 4.98 -12.23
CA SER A 75 0.54 4.67 -13.47
C SER A 75 0.04 3.22 -13.48
N LEU A 76 -0.86 2.88 -14.42
CA LEU A 76 -1.31 1.49 -14.60
C LEU A 76 -0.17 0.53 -14.92
N ASN A 77 0.93 1.02 -15.53
CA ASN A 77 2.09 0.21 -15.88
C ASN A 77 2.90 -0.24 -14.65
N ASP A 78 2.73 0.42 -13.49
CA ASP A 78 3.37 -0.01 -12.25
C ASP A 78 2.76 -1.31 -11.71
N GLY A 79 1.52 -1.64 -12.14
CA GLY A 79 0.66 -2.64 -11.53
C GLY A 79 -0.17 -2.04 -10.39
N LEU A 80 -1.49 -2.31 -10.39
CA LEU A 80 -2.41 -1.72 -9.41
C LEU A 80 -2.03 -2.06 -7.95
N LEU A 81 -1.42 -3.22 -7.72
CA LEU A 81 -0.96 -3.65 -6.39
C LEU A 81 0.47 -3.22 -6.07
N THR A 82 1.11 -2.40 -6.91
CA THR A 82 2.52 -2.00 -6.78
C THR A 82 2.76 -0.55 -7.18
N LEU A 83 1.77 0.32 -6.96
CA LEU A 83 1.81 1.73 -7.38
C LEU A 83 2.94 2.50 -6.69
N ASN A 84 3.59 3.39 -7.45
CA ASN A 84 4.58 4.33 -6.94
C ASN A 84 3.93 5.40 -6.05
N ARG A 85 4.75 6.10 -5.25
CA ARG A 85 4.33 7.29 -4.50
C ARG A 85 5.41 8.35 -4.52
N VAL A 86 5.01 9.61 -4.56
CA VAL A 86 5.93 10.74 -4.35
C VAL A 86 6.22 10.91 -2.87
N ARG A 87 7.49 10.81 -2.48
CA ARG A 87 7.92 11.04 -1.09
C ARG A 87 8.00 12.53 -0.81
N VAL A 88 7.23 13.00 0.18
CA VAL A 88 7.37 14.35 0.74
C VAL A 88 8.34 14.29 1.92
N ASN A 89 9.46 15.01 1.81
CA ASN A 89 10.46 15.12 2.88
C ASN A 89 10.25 16.42 3.67
N PRO A 90 10.83 16.56 4.87
CA PRO A 90 10.78 17.82 5.61
C PRO A 90 11.35 19.03 4.84
N SER A 91 12.22 18.79 3.86
CA SER A 91 12.81 19.81 2.99
C SER A 91 12.04 20.06 1.69
N THR A 92 10.98 19.29 1.39
CA THR A 92 10.20 19.47 0.16
C THR A 92 9.38 20.75 0.27
N THR A 93 9.70 21.75 -0.55
CA THR A 93 8.91 22.98 -0.62
C THR A 93 7.62 22.76 -1.42
N ALA A 94 6.67 23.69 -1.29
CA ALA A 94 5.46 23.66 -2.11
C ALA A 94 5.78 23.70 -3.61
N GLN A 95 6.78 24.48 -4.03
CA GLN A 95 7.20 24.55 -5.42
C GLN A 95 7.85 23.25 -5.89
N ASP A 96 8.70 22.63 -5.07
CA ASP A 96 9.31 21.33 -5.40
C ASP A 96 8.24 20.27 -5.61
N LEU A 97 7.24 20.21 -4.72
CA LEU A 97 6.13 19.28 -4.85
C LEU A 97 5.32 19.54 -6.12
N LEU A 98 4.98 20.80 -6.42
CA LEU A 98 4.25 21.16 -7.64
C LEU A 98 5.03 20.74 -8.90
N ASN A 99 6.34 20.93 -8.92
CA ASN A 99 7.19 20.51 -10.03
C ASN A 99 7.18 18.99 -10.20
N GLU A 100 7.22 18.23 -9.11
CA GLU A 100 7.23 16.76 -9.12
C GLU A 100 5.88 16.16 -9.55
N ILE A 101 4.75 16.75 -9.14
CA ILE A 101 3.42 16.18 -9.38
C ILE A 101 2.74 16.68 -10.67
N THR A 102 3.36 17.63 -11.38
CA THR A 102 2.80 18.13 -12.64
C THR A 102 3.02 17.11 -13.75
N THR A 103 1.93 16.62 -14.33
CA THR A 103 1.94 15.79 -15.55
C THR A 103 1.74 16.68 -16.77
N ASN A 104 2.40 16.33 -17.89
CA ASN A 104 2.16 16.97 -19.20
C ASN A 104 0.73 16.73 -19.71
#